data_AF-A0AAW9DK20-F1
#
_entry.id   AF-A0AAW9DK20-F1
#
_cell.length_a   1.000
_cell.length_b   1.000
_cell.length_c   1.000
_cell.angle_alpha   90.00
_cell.angle_beta   90.00
_cell.angle_gamma   90.00
#
_symmetry.space_group_name_H-M   'P 1'
#
loop_
_entity.id
_entity.type
_entity.pdbx_description
1 polymer ?
#
loop_
_entity_poly.entity_id
_entity_poly.type
_entity_poly.pdbx_seq_one_letter_code
_entity_poly.pdbx_strand_id
1 'polypeptide(L)'
;MKGFYGHSYKWDTKMVNRILTNRVYTGSLEQGKQTKINYKSQKSVAVNPADWVRVDDTHEGIISKSTFEVANNLLLRDVKHGKMLPDLFAGLLFCGDCQSQLLQRKLHYKDKETVQYICSTYNNGRGCSRHAIKQVMLLDLVSTLICQHLDWKSYLIKTVPDYLNKAQFLEVDFTSLLAN
;
A
#
# COMPACT_ATOMS: atom_id res chain seq x y z
N MET A 1 -1.09 -14.34 -35.73
CA MET A 1 -1.09 -13.72 -34.39
C MET A 1 -2.53 -13.53 -33.95
N LYS A 2 -3.00 -14.26 -32.93
CA LYS A 2 -4.32 -14.01 -32.35
C LYS A 2 -4.15 -12.85 -31.36
N GLY A 3 -4.65 -11.67 -31.75
CA GLY A 3 -4.64 -10.49 -30.88
C GLY A 3 -5.46 -10.73 -29.61
N PHE A 4 -5.24 -9.88 -28.61
CA PHE A 4 -6.03 -9.86 -27.38
C PHE A 4 -7.47 -9.44 -27.70
N TYR A 5 -8.37 -10.41 -27.91
CA TYR A 5 -9.80 -10.12 -28.01
C TYR A 5 -10.37 -9.89 -26.61
N GLY A 6 -10.41 -8.61 -26.19
CA GLY A 6 -11.26 -8.18 -25.09
C GLY A 6 -12.71 -8.12 -25.58
N HIS A 7 -13.65 -8.69 -24.83
CA HIS A 7 -15.09 -8.70 -25.16
C HIS A 7 -15.76 -7.30 -25.12
N SER A 8 -14.99 -6.21 -24.99
CA SER A 8 -15.45 -4.82 -24.89
C SER A 8 -14.28 -3.86 -25.09
N TYR A 9 -14.49 -2.73 -25.76
CA TYR A 9 -13.51 -1.64 -25.92
C TYR A 9 -13.25 -0.85 -24.61
N LYS A 10 -13.81 -1.30 -23.49
CA LYS A 10 -13.66 -0.65 -22.18
C LYS A 10 -12.47 -1.21 -21.43
N TRP A 11 -11.79 -0.35 -20.68
CA TRP A 11 -10.76 -0.76 -19.74
C TRP A 11 -11.35 -1.63 -18.64
N ASP A 12 -10.76 -2.81 -18.43
CA ASP A 12 -11.07 -3.69 -17.31
C ASP A 12 -10.19 -3.34 -16.09
N THR A 13 -10.72 -3.52 -14.88
CA THR A 13 -10.01 -3.31 -13.62
C THR A 13 -8.71 -4.10 -13.56
N LYS A 14 -8.69 -5.34 -14.08
CA LYS A 14 -7.46 -6.15 -14.16
C LYS A 14 -6.41 -5.52 -15.07
N MET A 15 -6.85 -4.89 -16.17
CA MET A 15 -5.94 -4.23 -17.11
C MET A 15 -5.31 -2.99 -16.47
N VAL A 16 -6.11 -2.18 -15.76
CA VAL A 16 -5.63 -1.01 -15.02
C VAL A 16 -4.68 -1.42 -13.89
N ASN A 17 -5.03 -2.45 -13.11
CA ASN A 17 -4.14 -2.95 -12.05
C ASN A 17 -2.80 -3.42 -12.60
N ARG A 18 -2.78 -4.12 -13.75
CA ARG A 18 -1.54 -4.54 -14.39
C ARG A 18 -0.65 -3.34 -14.74
N ILE A 19 -1.23 -2.22 -15.16
CA ILE A 19 -0.49 -0.99 -15.42
C ILE A 19 0.09 -0.42 -14.14
N LEU A 20 -0.75 -0.24 -13.10
CA LEU A 20 -0.34 0.38 -11.84
C LEU A 20 0.77 -0.40 -11.12
N THR A 21 0.79 -1.73 -11.25
CA THR A 21 1.81 -2.59 -10.61
C THR A 21 3.12 -2.74 -11.41
N ASN A 22 3.20 -2.20 -12.63
CA ASN A 22 4.34 -2.45 -13.51
C ASN A 22 5.45 -1.41 -13.33
N ARG A 23 6.60 -1.83 -12.78
CA ARG A 23 7.78 -0.96 -12.58
C ARG A 23 8.41 -0.44 -13.87
N VAL A 24 8.03 -0.97 -15.03
CA VAL A 24 8.52 -0.43 -16.31
C VAL A 24 8.21 1.05 -16.46
N TYR A 25 7.09 1.52 -15.91
CA TYR A 25 6.73 2.94 -15.98
C TYR A 25 7.63 3.87 -15.16
N THR A 26 8.52 3.34 -14.31
CA THR A 26 9.53 4.12 -13.57
C THR A 26 10.90 4.11 -14.23
N GLY A 27 11.02 3.60 -15.47
CA GLY A 27 12.30 3.52 -16.19
C GLY A 27 13.06 2.19 -16.02
N SER A 28 12.54 1.26 -15.20
CA SER A 28 13.17 -0.03 -14.95
C SER A 28 12.83 -1.07 -16.03
N LEU A 29 13.72 -2.02 -16.29
CA LEU A 29 13.48 -3.17 -17.14
C LEU A 29 13.28 -4.42 -16.28
N GLU A 30 12.13 -5.09 -16.44
CA GLU A 30 11.84 -6.36 -15.76
C GLU A 30 11.69 -7.51 -16.78
N GLN A 31 12.56 -8.51 -16.71
CA GLN A 31 12.56 -9.68 -17.59
C GLN A 31 12.46 -11.00 -16.79
N GLY A 32 12.13 -12.08 -17.49
CA GLY A 32 12.07 -13.42 -16.87
C GLY A 32 10.81 -13.70 -16.04
N LYS A 33 9.74 -12.90 -16.18
CA LYS A 33 8.48 -13.09 -15.40
C LYS A 33 7.80 -14.44 -15.62
N GLN A 34 8.07 -15.08 -16.75
CA GLN A 34 7.57 -16.41 -17.10
C GLN A 34 8.69 -17.27 -17.67
N THR A 35 8.67 -18.56 -17.34
CA THR A 35 9.57 -19.57 -17.91
C THR A 35 8.76 -20.74 -18.45
N LYS A 36 9.33 -21.51 -19.38
CA LYS A 36 8.72 -22.76 -19.85
C LYS A 36 9.06 -23.90 -18.89
N ILE A 37 8.13 -24.82 -18.69
CA ILE A 37 8.37 -26.01 -17.84
C ILE A 37 9.50 -26.87 -18.43
N ASN A 38 9.51 -27.02 -19.74
CA ASN A 38 10.60 -27.64 -20.49
C ASN A 38 10.56 -27.14 -21.94
N TYR A 39 11.62 -27.42 -22.70
CA TYR A 39 11.76 -26.96 -24.09
C TYR A 39 10.71 -27.52 -25.06
N LYS A 40 10.14 -28.69 -24.77
CA LYS A 40 9.13 -29.37 -25.61
C LYS A 40 7.69 -28.91 -25.31
N SER A 41 7.47 -28.30 -24.15
CA SER A 41 6.15 -27.87 -23.70
C SER A 41 5.89 -26.43 -24.12
N GLN A 42 4.65 -26.16 -24.56
CA GLN A 42 4.17 -24.81 -24.78
C GLN A 42 3.62 -24.15 -23.51
N LYS A 43 3.57 -24.88 -22.39
CA LYS A 43 3.09 -24.35 -21.11
C LYS A 43 4.17 -23.48 -20.46
N SER A 44 3.83 -22.23 -20.16
CA SER A 44 4.65 -21.33 -19.34
C SER A 44 4.11 -21.25 -17.91
N VAL A 45 5.02 -21.00 -16.97
CA VAL A 45 4.73 -20.84 -15.53
C VAL A 45 5.32 -19.51 -15.07
N ALA A 46 4.64 -18.86 -14.14
CA ALA A 46 5.12 -17.64 -13.51
C ALA A 46 6.36 -17.94 -12.64
N VAL A 47 7.39 -17.13 -12.81
CA VAL A 47 8.62 -17.21 -12.00
C VAL A 47 8.42 -16.39 -10.73
N ASN A 48 9.00 -16.81 -9.61
CA ASN A 48 8.97 -16.05 -8.36
C ASN A 48 9.52 -14.64 -8.61
N PRO A 49 8.84 -13.56 -8.16
CA PRO A 49 9.34 -12.19 -8.29
C PRO A 49 10.78 -11.97 -7.79
N ALA A 50 11.27 -12.79 -6.86
CA ALA A 50 12.66 -12.73 -6.39
C ALA A 50 13.68 -13.13 -7.47
N ASP A 51 13.32 -14.03 -8.39
CA ASP A 51 14.20 -14.54 -9.45
C ASP A 51 14.08 -13.73 -10.76
N TRP A 52 13.33 -12.62 -10.75
CA TRP A 52 13.19 -11.76 -11.91
C TRP A 52 14.46 -10.95 -12.14
N VAL A 53 14.88 -10.86 -13.39
CA VAL A 53 15.97 -9.95 -13.76
C VAL A 53 15.40 -8.53 -13.78
N ARG A 54 15.84 -7.70 -12.83
CA ARG A 54 15.49 -6.28 -12.75
C ARG A 54 16.74 -5.43 -12.96
N VAL A 55 16.64 -4.50 -13.88
CA VAL A 55 17.68 -3.48 -14.12
C VAL A 55 16.99 -2.13 -14.06
N ASP A 56 17.42 -1.26 -13.17
CA ASP A 56 16.85 0.07 -13.05
C ASP A 56 17.41 1.02 -14.12
N ASP A 57 16.69 2.12 -14.35
CA ASP A 57 17.14 3.29 -15.14
C ASP A 57 17.60 2.95 -16.58
N THR A 58 16.89 2.02 -17.23
CA THR A 58 17.17 1.58 -18.61
C THR A 58 16.56 2.52 -19.66
N HIS A 59 15.54 3.29 -19.28
CA HIS A 59 14.89 4.30 -20.13
C HIS A 59 14.27 5.40 -19.25
N GLU A 60 13.85 6.50 -19.87
CA GLU A 60 13.13 7.57 -19.18
C GLU A 60 11.77 7.05 -18.67
N GLY A 61 11.57 7.11 -17.36
CA GLY A 61 10.31 6.73 -16.72
C GLY A 61 9.20 7.74 -17.02
N ILE A 62 7.98 7.24 -17.22
CA ILE A 62 6.78 8.07 -17.39
C ILE A 62 6.39 8.74 -16.06
N ILE A 63 6.66 8.06 -14.94
CA ILE A 63 6.39 8.52 -13.58
C ILE A 63 7.60 8.32 -12.67
N SER A 64 7.69 9.08 -11.58
CA SER A 64 8.76 8.90 -10.59
C SER A 64 8.59 7.60 -9.79
N LYS A 65 9.73 7.05 -9.31
CA LYS A 65 9.75 5.89 -8.39
C LYS A 65 8.88 6.14 -7.14
N SER A 66 8.97 7.34 -6.56
CA SER A 66 8.16 7.76 -5.41
C SER A 66 6.66 7.75 -5.70
N THR A 67 6.23 8.26 -6.85
CA THR A 67 4.80 8.25 -7.25
C THR A 67 4.29 6.82 -7.43
N PHE A 68 5.10 5.97 -8.06
CA PHE A 68 4.77 4.56 -8.26
C PHE A 68 4.59 3.83 -6.92
N GLU A 69 5.48 4.06 -5.95
CA GLU A 69 5.39 3.46 -4.63
C GLU A 69 4.15 3.93 -3.87
N VAL A 70 3.85 5.23 -3.89
CA VAL A 70 2.63 5.76 -3.28
C VAL A 70 1.38 5.12 -3.90
N ALA A 71 1.32 5.01 -5.23
CA ALA A 71 0.20 4.39 -5.92
C ALA A 71 0.02 2.91 -5.54
N ASN A 72 1.12 2.13 -5.47
CA ASN A 72 1.07 0.73 -5.08
C ASN A 72 0.72 0.55 -3.59
N ASN A 73 1.19 1.44 -2.72
CA ASN A 73 0.78 1.47 -1.32
C ASN A 73 -0.72 1.75 -1.15
N LEU A 74 -1.28 2.61 -2.01
CA LEU A 74 -2.73 2.85 -2.03
C LEU A 74 -3.52 1.64 -2.54
N LEU A 75 -2.97 0.83 -3.47
CA LEU A 75 -3.61 -0.41 -3.92
C LEU A 75 -3.74 -1.46 -2.83
N LEU A 76 -2.85 -1.46 -1.82
CA LEU A 76 -2.94 -2.36 -0.66
C LEU A 76 -4.11 -1.99 0.26
N ARG A 77 -4.62 -0.76 0.17
CA ARG A 77 -5.72 -0.28 1.00
C ARG A 77 -7.04 -0.72 0.38
N ASP A 78 -7.63 -1.81 0.89
CA ASP A 78 -8.98 -2.19 0.49
C ASP A 78 -10.01 -1.28 1.20
N VAL A 79 -10.30 -0.15 0.57
CA VAL A 79 -11.38 0.75 0.97
C VAL A 79 -12.61 0.40 0.14
N LYS A 80 -13.58 -0.28 0.76
CA LYS A 80 -14.87 -0.57 0.13
C LYS A 80 -15.50 0.72 -0.38
N HIS A 81 -15.62 0.87 -1.69
CA HIS A 81 -16.44 1.91 -2.30
C HIS A 81 -17.92 1.59 -2.04
N GLY A 82 -18.53 2.33 -1.11
CA GLY A 82 -19.96 2.30 -0.85
C GLY A 82 -20.61 3.66 -1.11
N LYS A 83 -21.94 3.76 -0.95
CA LYS A 83 -22.66 5.04 -1.03
C LYS A 83 -22.34 6.00 0.11
N MET A 84 -21.79 5.49 1.22
CA MET A 84 -21.41 6.28 2.39
C MET A 84 -19.93 6.61 2.36
N LEU A 85 -19.58 7.76 2.94
CA LEU A 85 -18.20 8.16 3.18
C LEU A 85 -17.47 7.04 3.95
N PRO A 86 -16.25 6.66 3.51
CA PRO A 86 -15.41 5.75 4.27
C PRO A 86 -15.15 6.29 5.68
N ASP A 87 -14.99 5.37 6.63
CA ASP A 87 -14.57 5.71 7.99
C ASP A 87 -13.16 6.32 8.00
N LEU A 88 -12.86 7.13 9.01
CA LEU A 88 -11.60 7.88 9.16
C LEU A 88 -10.35 7.00 8.98
N PHE A 89 -10.39 5.76 9.50
CA PHE A 89 -9.26 4.84 9.48
C PHE A 89 -9.41 3.72 8.43
N ALA A 90 -10.37 3.84 7.51
CA ALA A 90 -10.60 2.84 6.48
C ALA A 90 -9.36 2.67 5.59
N GLY A 91 -8.89 1.42 5.44
CA GLY A 91 -7.72 1.11 4.63
C GLY A 91 -6.37 1.49 5.24
N LEU A 92 -6.34 2.05 6.45
CA LEU A 92 -5.10 2.51 7.09
C LEU A 92 -4.59 1.53 8.16
N LEU A 93 -5.46 0.69 8.71
CA LEU A 93 -5.17 -0.12 9.87
C LEU A 93 -4.83 -1.56 9.49
N PHE A 94 -3.68 -2.03 9.98
CA PHE A 94 -3.18 -3.39 9.76
C PHE A 94 -2.91 -4.07 11.10
N CYS A 95 -3.12 -5.39 11.14
CA CYS A 95 -2.85 -6.22 12.29
C CYS A 95 -1.34 -6.39 12.49
N GLY A 96 -0.84 -6.19 13.71
CA GLY A 96 0.57 -6.43 14.03
C GLY A 96 0.99 -7.91 13.94
N ASP A 97 0.06 -8.83 14.22
CA ASP A 97 0.36 -10.27 14.26
C ASP A 97 0.37 -10.92 12.87
N CYS A 98 -0.66 -10.66 12.06
CA CYS A 98 -0.87 -11.33 10.77
C CYS A 98 -0.83 -10.39 9.56
N GLN A 99 -0.49 -9.12 9.78
CA GLN A 99 -0.38 -8.07 8.74
C GLN A 99 -1.63 -7.85 7.88
N SER A 100 -2.74 -8.50 8.24
CA SER A 100 -4.00 -8.38 7.53
C SER A 100 -4.72 -7.11 7.96
N GLN A 101 -5.51 -6.52 7.07
CA GLN A 101 -6.22 -5.28 7.35
C GLN A 101 -7.22 -5.44 8.51
N LEU A 102 -7.36 -4.41 9.34
CA LEU A 102 -8.38 -4.33 10.38
C LEU A 102 -9.71 -3.81 9.79
N LEU A 103 -10.81 -4.45 10.15
CA LEU A 103 -12.16 -4.11 9.70
C LEU A 103 -12.91 -3.36 10.79
N GLN A 104 -13.61 -2.30 10.38
CA GLN A 104 -14.54 -1.59 11.27
C GLN A 104 -15.74 -2.48 11.60
N ARG A 105 -16.10 -2.54 12.88
CA ARG A 105 -17.32 -3.16 13.38
C ARG A 105 -18.06 -2.20 14.29
N LYS A 106 -19.35 -2.02 13.99
CA LYS A 106 -20.31 -1.34 14.85
C LYS A 106 -20.91 -2.37 15.79
N LEU A 107 -20.77 -2.14 17.09
CA LEU A 107 -21.38 -2.91 18.14
C LEU A 107 -22.55 -2.12 18.70
N HIS A 108 -23.73 -2.72 18.70
CA HIS A 108 -24.90 -2.18 19.36
C HIS A 108 -25.15 -2.99 20.63
N TYR A 109 -25.12 -2.32 21.78
CA TYR A 109 -25.49 -2.93 23.05
C TYR A 109 -26.43 -2.00 23.81
N LYS A 110 -27.65 -2.47 24.07
CA LYS A 110 -28.76 -1.64 24.53
C LYS A 110 -28.92 -0.44 23.58
N ASP A 111 -28.84 0.79 24.08
CA ASP A 111 -28.94 2.03 23.31
C ASP A 111 -27.58 2.69 22.99
N LYS A 112 -26.47 1.97 23.16
CA LYS A 112 -25.13 2.50 22.88
C LYS A 112 -24.55 1.84 21.64
N GLU A 113 -24.23 2.66 20.64
CA GLU A 113 -23.40 2.27 19.50
C GLU A 113 -21.93 2.55 19.82
N THR A 114 -21.09 1.53 19.67
CA THR A 114 -19.64 1.67 19.80
C THR A 114 -18.94 1.10 18.57
N VAL A 115 -17.89 1.77 18.13
CA VAL A 115 -17.12 1.37 16.95
C VAL A 115 -15.77 0.81 17.39
N GLN A 116 -15.40 -0.32 16.83
CA GLN A 116 -14.11 -0.97 17.06
C GLN A 116 -13.54 -1.52 15.75
N TYR A 117 -12.22 -1.71 15.70
CA TYR A 117 -11.52 -2.34 14.59
C TYR A 117 -11.05 -3.74 15.00
N ILE A 118 -11.33 -4.74 14.18
CA ILE A 118 -10.98 -6.15 14.43
C ILE A 118 -10.16 -6.72 13.27
N CYS A 119 -9.26 -7.65 13.55
CA CYS A 119 -8.52 -8.38 12.51
C CYS A 119 -9.45 -9.09 11.52
N SER A 120 -9.28 -8.82 10.21
CA SER A 120 -10.06 -9.46 9.14
C SER A 120 -9.85 -10.97 9.09
N THR A 121 -8.64 -11.46 9.30
CA THR A 121 -8.30 -12.89 9.28
C THR A 121 -8.97 -13.63 10.42
N TYR A 122 -8.92 -13.07 11.64
CA TYR A 122 -9.65 -13.58 12.79
C TYR A 122 -11.17 -13.55 12.56
N ASN A 123 -11.70 -12.41 12.08
CA ASN A 123 -13.12 -12.24 11.81
C ASN A 123 -13.67 -13.24 10.78
N ASN A 124 -12.84 -13.66 9.82
CA ASN A 124 -13.20 -14.63 8.79
C ASN A 124 -12.92 -16.09 9.21
N GLY A 125 -12.47 -16.34 10.45
CA GLY A 125 -12.13 -17.68 10.93
C GLY A 125 -10.89 -18.31 10.28
N ARG A 126 -10.03 -17.49 9.65
CA ARG A 126 -8.82 -17.94 8.93
C ARG A 126 -7.56 -17.95 9.80
N GLY A 127 -7.70 -17.83 11.13
CA GLY A 127 -6.60 -17.77 12.11
C GLY A 127 -6.41 -16.38 12.73
N CYS A 128 -5.28 -16.16 13.41
CA CYS A 128 -4.94 -14.97 14.22
C CYS A 128 -5.57 -14.94 15.63
N SER A 129 -5.01 -14.12 16.52
CA SER A 129 -5.45 -13.94 17.90
C SER A 129 -6.70 -13.03 17.97
N ARG A 130 -7.50 -13.17 19.04
CA ARG A 130 -8.63 -12.27 19.27
C ARG A 130 -8.13 -10.93 19.82
N HIS A 131 -8.09 -9.92 18.98
CA HIS A 131 -7.81 -8.53 19.40
C HIS A 131 -8.70 -7.54 18.65
N ALA A 132 -9.05 -6.46 19.33
CA ALA A 132 -9.82 -5.36 18.77
C ALA A 132 -9.41 -4.04 19.43
N ILE A 133 -9.46 -2.96 18.66
CA ILE A 133 -9.10 -1.62 19.10
C ILE A 133 -10.34 -0.73 19.01
N LYS A 134 -10.71 -0.05 20.10
CA LYS A 134 -11.85 0.88 20.10
C LYS A 134 -11.48 2.13 19.29
N GLN A 135 -12.41 2.65 18.49
CA GLN A 135 -12.17 3.83 17.65
C GLN A 135 -11.80 5.06 18.49
N VAL A 136 -12.46 5.27 19.63
CA VAL A 136 -12.19 6.43 20.51
C VAL A 136 -10.76 6.41 21.04
N MET A 137 -10.28 5.24 21.49
CA MET A 137 -8.91 5.08 21.98
C MET A 137 -7.88 5.33 20.87
N LEU A 138 -8.16 4.82 19.67
CA LEU A 138 -7.28 4.99 18.53
C LEU A 138 -7.21 6.45 18.08
N LEU A 139 -8.35 7.13 18.06
CA LEU A 139 -8.43 8.54 17.70
C LEU A 139 -7.61 9.40 18.66
N ASP A 140 -7.78 9.20 19.96
CA ASP A 140 -7.05 9.93 21.01
C ASP A 140 -5.53 9.72 20.91
N LEU A 141 -5.10 8.46 20.73
CA LEU A 141 -3.69 8.12 20.54
C LEU A 141 -3.11 8.79 19.29
N VAL A 142 -3.78 8.67 18.15
CA VAL A 142 -3.31 9.23 16.88
C VAL A 142 -3.27 10.75 16.95
N SER A 143 -4.29 11.40 17.50
CA SER A 143 -4.32 12.84 17.71
C SER A 143 -3.14 13.30 18.57
N THR A 144 -2.87 12.61 19.67
CA THR A 144 -1.73 12.94 20.55
C THR A 144 -0.41 12.83 19.81
N LEU A 145 -0.19 11.74 19.07
CA LEU A 145 1.04 11.54 18.28
C LEU A 145 1.21 12.59 17.19
N ILE A 146 0.12 12.96 16.51
CA ILE A 146 0.15 14.03 15.49
C ILE A 146 0.52 15.36 16.14
N CYS A 147 -0.10 15.74 17.26
CA CYS A 147 0.24 16.97 17.98
C CYS A 147 1.72 17.00 18.39
N GLN A 148 2.22 15.93 19.00
CA GLN A 148 3.64 15.82 19.38
C GLN A 148 4.58 15.96 18.16
N HIS A 149 4.22 15.33 17.04
CA HIS A 149 5.02 15.43 15.81
C HIS A 149 5.03 16.86 15.25
N LEU A 150 3.89 17.54 15.27
CA LEU A 150 3.78 18.94 14.82
C LEU A 150 4.56 19.89 15.72
N ASP A 151 4.49 19.70 17.04
CA ASP A 151 5.22 20.49 18.02
C ASP A 151 6.73 20.33 17.83
N TRP A 152 7.19 19.09 17.69
CA TRP A 152 8.59 18.77 17.42
C TRP A 152 9.07 19.40 16.10
N LYS A 153 8.27 19.27 15.04
CA LYS A 153 8.58 19.89 13.74
C LYS A 153 8.66 21.41 13.84
N SER A 154 7.74 22.05 14.56
CA SER A 154 7.76 23.50 14.80
C SER A 154 9.01 23.94 15.56
N TYR A 155 9.38 23.18 16.59
CA TYR A 155 10.62 23.39 17.34
C TYR A 155 11.85 23.29 16.42
N LEU A 156 11.97 22.22 15.63
CA LEU A 156 13.10 22.04 14.71
C LEU A 156 13.22 23.18 13.70
N ILE A 157 12.11 23.64 13.12
CA ILE A 157 12.11 24.76 12.16
C ILE A 157 12.62 26.05 12.81
N LYS A 158 12.33 26.28 14.10
CA LYS A 158 12.79 27.48 14.83
C LYS A 158 14.24 27.38 15.29
N THR A 159 14.69 26.19 15.69
CA THR A 159 15.96 25.98 16.36
C THR A 159 17.11 25.72 15.40
N VAL A 160 16.85 25.13 14.22
CA VAL A 160 17.90 24.83 13.25
C VAL A 160 18.28 26.10 12.48
N PRO A 161 19.55 26.54 12.48
CA PRO A 161 19.98 27.79 11.84
C PRO A 161 19.82 27.79 10.31
N ASP A 162 19.56 28.99 9.76
CA ASP A 162 19.20 29.27 8.36
C ASP A 162 20.17 28.76 7.27
N TYR A 163 21.35 28.24 7.60
CA TYR A 163 22.32 27.77 6.59
C TYR A 163 21.97 26.41 5.98
N LEU A 164 20.94 25.70 6.46
CA LEU A 164 20.34 24.59 5.71
C LEU A 164 19.42 25.06 4.56
N ASN A 165 19.05 26.35 4.49
CA ASN A 165 18.29 26.89 3.35
C ASN A 165 19.07 26.83 2.01
N LYS A 166 20.32 26.39 2.01
CA LYS A 166 21.15 26.18 0.80
C LYS A 166 21.34 24.71 0.40
N ALA A 167 20.94 23.75 1.23
CA ALA A 167 20.94 22.36 0.83
C ALA A 167 19.51 21.99 0.44
N GLN A 168 19.29 21.87 -0.87
CA GLN A 168 18.19 21.13 -1.47
C GLN A 168 17.90 19.94 -0.56
N PHE A 169 16.74 19.96 0.11
CA PHE A 169 16.33 18.91 1.04
C PHE A 169 16.74 17.59 0.42
N LEU A 170 17.66 16.87 1.06
CA LEU A 170 17.92 15.48 0.71
C LEU A 170 16.54 14.84 0.70
N GLU A 171 16.11 14.36 -0.46
CA GLU A 171 15.00 13.43 -0.56
C GLU A 171 15.40 12.29 0.37
N VAL A 172 14.89 12.31 1.60
CA VAL A 172 15.18 11.27 2.58
C VAL A 172 14.48 10.05 2.04
N ASP A 173 15.28 9.17 1.45
CA ASP A 173 14.81 7.94 0.86
C ASP A 173 14.41 6.96 1.97
N PHE A 174 13.11 6.90 2.25
CA PHE A 174 12.52 5.96 3.20
C PHE A 174 12.49 4.51 2.66
N THR A 175 13.01 4.23 1.46
CA THR A 175 13.17 2.86 0.95
C THR A 175 13.91 1.96 1.94
N SER A 176 14.86 2.53 2.69
CA SER A 176 15.61 1.84 3.74
C SER A 176 14.76 1.36 4.93
N LEU A 177 13.58 1.97 5.18
CA LEU A 177 12.65 1.54 6.23
C LEU A 177 11.62 0.50 5.74
N LEU A 178 11.56 0.25 4.43
CA LEU A 178 10.68 -0.73 3.81
C LEU A 178 11.39 -2.05 3.47
N ALA A 179 12.70 -2.11 3.72
CA ALA A 179 13.53 -3.31 3.57
C ALA A 179 13.70 -4.02 4.92
N ASN A 180 12.67 -4.73 5.36
CA ASN A 180 12.75 -5.86 6.30
C ASN A 180 11.55 -6.78 6.11
#